data_AF-A0A7J4PHI6-F1
#
_entry.id   AF-A0A7J4PHI6-F1
#
_cell.length_a   1.000
_cell.length_b   1.000
_cell.length_c   1.000
_cell.angle_alpha   90.00
_cell.angle_beta   90.00
_cell.angle_gamma   90.00
#
_symmetry.space_group_name_H-M   'P 1'
#
loop_
_entity.id
_entity.type
_entity.pdbx_description
1 polymer ?
#
loop_
_entity_poly.entity_id
_entity_poly.type
_entity_poly.pdbx_seq_one_letter_code
_entity_poly.pdbx_strand_id
1 'polypeptide(L)' 'MDLAVINLVESGAMGSKYFIRTENYNLRLKPTGAKKVVNEYSNSII' A
#
# COMPACT_ATOMS: atom_id res chain seq x y z
N MET A 1 -7.92 7.90 5.37
CA MET A 1 -7.46 6.63 4.79
C MET A 1 -7.38 6.73 3.27
N ASP A 2 -8.48 7.11 2.62
CA ASP A 2 -8.56 7.20 1.15
C ASP A 2 -7.48 8.10 0.53
N LEU A 3 -7.26 9.29 1.10
CA LEU A 3 -6.23 10.22 0.62
C LEU A 3 -4.81 9.62 0.67
N ALA A 4 -4.46 8.92 1.76
CA ALA A 4 -3.17 8.24 1.88
C ALA A 4 -2.99 7.17 0.79
N VAL A 5 -4.06 6.46 0.43
CA VAL A 5 -4.02 5.47 -0.66
C VAL A 5 -3.83 6.17 -2.01
N ILE A 6 -4.56 7.26 -2.28
CA ILE A 6 -4.42 8.05 -3.51
C ILE A 6 -3.00 8.58 -3.65
N ASN A 7 -2.42 9.18 -2.60
CA ASN A 7 -1.05 9.68 -2.60
C ASN A 7 -0.02 8.59 -2.98
N LEU A 8 -0.18 7.38 -2.44
CA LEU A 8 0.71 6.26 -2.75
C LEU A 8 0.58 5.76 -4.19
N VAL A 9 -0.60 5.90 -4.80
CA VAL A 9 -0.84 5.57 -6.20
C VAL A 9 -0.25 6.64 -7.11
N GLU A 10 -0.54 7.91 -6.86
CA GLU A 10 -0.10 9.04 -7.70
C GLU A 10 1.43 9.23 -7.67
N SER A 11 2.06 9.00 -6.52
CA SER A 11 3.53 9.05 -6.38
C SER A 11 4.25 7.86 -7.02
N GLY A 12 3.53 6.83 -7.50
CA GLY A 12 4.13 5.58 -7.98
C GLY A 12 4.87 4.79 -6.90
N ALA A 13 4.67 5.11 -5.62
CA ALA A 13 5.35 4.48 -4.49
C ALA A 13 4.92 3.02 -4.27
N MET A 14 3.80 2.60 -4.87
CA MET A 14 3.25 1.25 -4.84
C MET A 14 3.34 0.57 -6.21
N GLY A 15 4.10 -0.53 -6.30
CA GLY A 15 4.15 -1.44 -7.45
C GLY A 15 3.97 -2.91 -7.06
N SER A 16 3.92 -3.79 -8.07
CA SER A 16 3.61 -5.23 -7.94
C SER A 16 4.47 -5.96 -6.90
N LYS A 17 5.74 -5.56 -6.73
CA LYS A 17 6.66 -6.17 -5.75
C LYS A 17 6.17 -6.12 -4.30
N TYR A 18 5.26 -5.20 -3.96
CA TYR A 18 4.68 -5.02 -2.63
C TYR A 18 3.43 -5.86 -2.35
N PHE A 19 2.99 -6.64 -3.34
CA PHE A 19 1.80 -7.47 -3.24
C PHE A 19 2.13 -8.96 -3.43
N ILE A 20 1.29 -9.82 -2.87
CA ILE A 20 1.25 -11.26 -3.14
C ILE A 20 -0.12 -11.56 -3.72
N ARG A 21 -0.13 -12.33 -4.82
CA ARG A 21 -1.34 -12.96 -5.33
C ARG A 21 -1.44 -14.35 -4.69
N THR A 22 -2.56 -14.63 -4.05
CA THR A 22 -2.83 -15.96 -3.49
C THR A 22 -3.34 -16.90 -4.57
N GLU A 23 -3.36 -18.20 -4.30
CA GLU A 23 -3.81 -19.24 -5.24
C GLU A 23 -5.28 -19.05 -5.65
N ASN A 24 -6.12 -18.55 -4.74
CA ASN A 24 -7.50 -18.17 -5.03
C ASN A 24 -7.65 -16.77 -5.64
N TYR A 25 -6.58 -16.26 -6.27
CA TYR A 25 -6.53 -15.00 -7.00
C TYR A 25 -6.79 -13.72 -6.20
N ASN A 26 -6.81 -13.77 -4.86
CA ASN A 26 -6.86 -12.56 -4.03
C ASN A 26 -5.51 -11.82 -4.03
N LEU A 27 -5.57 -10.53 -3.73
CA LEU A 27 -4.39 -9.69 -3.56
C LEU A 27 -4.18 -9.37 -2.07
N ARG A 28 -2.95 -9.55 -1.58
CA ARG A 28 -2.57 -9.22 -0.20
C ARG A 28 -1.31 -8.36 -0.20
N LEU A 29 -1.20 -7.45 0.76
CA LEU A 29 0.02 -6.68 0.97
C LEU A 29 1.12 -7.56 1.57
N LYS A 30 2.35 -7.41 1.06
CA LYS A 30 3.55 -7.87 1.76
C LYS A 30 3.83 -6.96 2.95
N PRO A 31 4.66 -7.41 3.92
CA PRO A 31 5.11 -6.55 5.03
C PRO A 31 5.71 -5.21 4.56
N THR A 32 6.45 -5.21 3.44
CA THR A 32 7.03 -4.00 2.85
C THR A 32 5.99 -3.04 2.27
N GLY A 33 4.90 -3.56 1.70
CA GLY A 33 3.76 -2.76 1.24
C GLY A 33 2.93 -2.22 2.40
N ALA A 34 2.67 -3.07 3.40
CA ALA A 34 1.96 -2.68 4.61
C ALA A 34 2.68 -1.54 5.35
N LYS A 35 4.02 -1.61 5.48
CA LYS A 35 4.81 -0.53 6.10
C LYS A 35 4.66 0.81 5.37
N LYS A 36 4.59 0.80 4.03
CA LYS A 36 4.36 2.03 3.25
C LYS A 36 2.99 2.64 3.51
N VAL A 37 1.95 1.80 3.50
CA VAL A 37 0.58 2.24 3.78
C VAL A 37 0.47 2.80 5.21
N VAL A 38 1.03 2.12 6.19
CA VAL A 38 1.04 2.59 7.59
C VAL A 38 1.78 3.92 7.72
N ASN A 39 2.95 4.07 7.11
CA ASN A 39 3.71 5.32 7.16
C ASN A 39 2.94 6.49 6.52
N GLU A 40 2.39 6.28 5.32
CA GLU A 40 1.61 7.33 4.65
C GLU A 40 0.35 7.70 5.44
N TYR A 41 -0.34 6.69 5.97
CA TYR A 41 -1.52 6.89 6.81
C TYR A 41 -1.20 7.70 8.06
N SER A 42 -0.09 7.38 8.75
CA SER A 42 0.37 8.15 9.91
C SER A 42 0.71 9.59 9.54
N ASN A 43 1.39 9.82 8.41
CA ASN A 43 1.72 11.16 7.93
C ASN A 43 0.50 11.98 7.49
N SER A 44 -0.61 11.32 7.13
CA SER A 44 -1.83 11.99 6.70
C SER A 44 -2.76 12.38 7.87
N ILE A 45 -2.47 11.89 9.08
CA ILE A 45 -3.30 12.09 10.28
C ILE A 45 -2.61 13.00 11.31
N ILE A 46 -1.28 13.05 11.27
CA ILE A 46 -0.44 13.95 12.05
C ILE A 46 -0.18 15.21 11.22
#